data_AF-A0A9X2P3T8-F1
#
_entry.id   AF-A0A9X2P3T8-F1
#
_cell.length_a   1.000
_cell.length_b   1.000
_cell.length_c   1.000
_cell.angle_alpha   90.00
_cell.angle_beta   90.00
_cell.angle_gamma   90.00
#
_symmetry.space_group_name_H-M   'P 1'
#
loop_
_entity.id
_entity.type
_entity.pdbx_description
1 polymer ?
#
loop_
_entity_poly.entity_id
_entity_poly.type
_entity_poly.pdbx_seq_one_letter_code
_entity_poly.pdbx_strand_id
1 'polypeptide(L)' 'MGLFWNLIQQSQISDQKGRADTLEARVAYLEYELQKTKSLLINTLKILEEQSGKDIDGDGKIG' A
#
# COMPACT_ATOMS: atom_id res chain seq x y z
N MET A 1 40.07 -13.82 -11.46
CA MET A 1 39.16 -13.18 -10.49
C MET A 1 39.11 -14.05 -9.26
N GLY A 2 39.77 -13.62 -8.17
CA GLY A 2 40.01 -14.46 -6.98
C GLY A 2 38.76 -14.71 -6.13
N LEU A 3 38.82 -15.74 -5.29
CA LEU A 3 37.74 -16.14 -4.36
C LEU A 3 37.22 -14.98 -3.50
N PHE A 4 38.11 -14.08 -3.07
CA PHE A 4 37.75 -12.89 -2.30
C PHE A 4 36.84 -11.92 -3.07
N TRP A 5 37.05 -11.74 -4.36
CA TRP A 5 36.21 -10.86 -5.17
C TRP A 5 34.82 -11.47 -5.37
N ASN A 6 34.74 -12.79 -5.63
CA ASN A 6 33.44 -13.48 -5.75
C ASN A 6 32.61 -13.38 -4.46
N LEU A 7 33.23 -13.52 -3.28
CA LEU A 7 32.55 -13.39 -1.99
C LEU A 7 32.01 -11.97 -1.76
N ILE A 8 32.80 -10.95 -2.07
CA ILE A 8 32.36 -9.54 -1.97
C ILE A 8 31.19 -9.26 -2.92
N GLN A 9 31.28 -9.74 -4.17
CA GLN A 9 30.22 -9.56 -5.15
C GLN A 9 28.92 -10.28 -4.72
N GLN A 10 29.03 -11.51 -4.20
CA GLN A 10 27.88 -12.26 -3.70
C GLN A 10 27.22 -11.55 -2.50
N SER A 11 28.02 -10.98 -1.59
CA SER A 11 27.50 -10.18 -0.47
C SER A 11 26.73 -8.95 -0.97
N GLN A 12 27.28 -8.20 -1.92
CA GLN A 12 26.62 -7.00 -2.46
C GLN A 12 25.30 -7.33 -3.16
N ILE A 13 25.24 -8.42 -3.92
CA ILE A 13 24.00 -8.88 -4.58
C ILE A 13 22.98 -9.31 -3.52
N SER A 14 23.41 -10.01 -2.47
CA SER A 14 22.54 -10.40 -1.36
C SER A 14 21.96 -9.19 -0.63
N ASP A 15 22.77 -8.18 -0.35
CA ASP A 15 22.33 -6.95 0.32
C ASP A 15 21.35 -6.15 -0.54
N GLN A 16 21.59 -6.05 -1.85
CA GLN A 16 20.67 -5.40 -2.77
C GLN A 16 19.34 -6.14 -2.86
N LYS A 17 19.37 -7.47 -2.93
CA LYS A 17 18.16 -8.31 -2.93
C LYS A 17 17.36 -8.13 -1.64
N GLY A 18 18.02 -8.19 -0.48
CA GLY A 18 17.36 -7.96 0.81
C GLY A 18 16.70 -6.58 0.90
N ARG A 19 17.35 -5.53 0.38
CA ARG A 19 16.76 -4.18 0.32
C ARG A 19 15.55 -4.13 -0.60
N ALA A 20 15.62 -4.74 -1.78
CA ALA A 20 14.51 -4.81 -2.72
C ALA A 20 13.30 -5.52 -2.09
N ASP A 21 13.51 -6.71 -1.50
CA ASP A 21 12.47 -7.49 -0.82
C ASP A 21 11.79 -6.67 0.30
N THR A 22 12.56 -5.89 1.07
CA THR A 22 11.99 -5.02 2.11
C THR A 22 11.18 -3.85 1.55
N LEU A 23 11.55 -3.32 0.39
CA LEU A 23 10.82 -2.22 -0.25
C LEU A 23 9.50 -2.71 -0.83
N GLU A 24 9.50 -3.85 -1.53
CA GLU A 24 8.30 -4.50 -2.07
C GLU A 24 7.30 -4.84 -0.95
N ALA A 25 7.77 -5.42 0.15
CA ALA A 25 6.93 -5.70 1.32
C ALA A 25 6.30 -4.43 1.91
N ARG A 26 7.06 -3.33 1.97
CA ARG A 26 6.55 -2.03 2.45
C ARG A 26 5.52 -1.44 1.50
N VAL A 27 5.74 -1.53 0.19
CA VAL A 27 4.78 -1.05 -0.82
C VAL A 27 3.48 -1.86 -0.71
N ALA A 28 3.55 -3.19 -0.65
CA ALA A 28 2.37 -4.04 -0.50
C ALA A 28 1.57 -3.72 0.78
N TYR A 29 2.26 -3.45 1.89
CA TYR A 29 1.62 -3.03 3.13
C TYR A 29 0.90 -1.67 3.00
N LEU A 30 1.55 -0.70 2.36
CA LEU A 30 0.97 0.63 2.14
C LEU A 30 -0.24 0.58 1.20
N GLU A 31 -0.18 -0.24 0.15
CA GLU A 31 -1.31 -0.47 -0.76
C GLU A 31 -2.50 -1.10 -0.03
N TYR A 32 -2.23 -2.08 0.83
CA TYR A 32 -3.26 -2.71 1.68
C TYR A 32 -3.93 -1.68 2.61
N GLU A 33 -3.15 -0.89 3.33
CA GLU A 33 -3.68 0.14 4.24
C GLU A 33 -4.42 1.26 3.50
N LEU A 34 -3.95 1.65 2.30
CA LEU A 34 -4.65 2.61 1.46
C LEU A 34 -6.02 2.08 1.02
N GLN A 35 -6.08 0.82 0.57
CA GLN A 35 -7.35 0.20 0.17
C GLN A 35 -8.34 0.13 1.34
N LYS A 36 -7.86 -0.30 2.51
CA LYS A 36 -8.66 -0.35 3.74
C LYS A 36 -9.19 1.02 4.15
N THR A 37 -8.36 2.05 4.07
CA THR A 37 -8.75 3.44 4.39
C THR A 37 -9.80 3.94 3.41
N LYS A 38 -9.63 3.72 2.11
CA LYS A 38 -10.62 4.09 1.08
C LYS A 38 -11.96 3.41 1.32
N SER A 39 -11.96 2.10 1.59
CA SER A 39 -13.20 1.37 1.89
C SER A 39 -13.91 1.92 3.14
N LEU A 40 -13.16 2.26 4.19
CA LEU A 40 -13.73 2.85 5.40
C LEU A 40 -14.31 4.24 5.14
N LEU A 41 -13.61 5.09 4.37
CA LEU A 41 -14.11 6.41 3.99
C LEU A 41 -15.39 6.32 3.17
N ILE A 42 -15.43 5.45 2.16
CA ILE A 42 -16.62 5.22 1.35
C ILE A 42 -17.78 4.78 2.24
N ASN A 43 -17.59 3.75 3.07
CA ASN A 43 -18.64 3.26 3.96
C ASN A 43 -19.13 4.34 4.94
N THR A 44 -18.22 5.19 5.43
CA THR A 44 -18.58 6.30 6.32
C THR A 44 -19.39 7.36 5.58
N LEU A 45 -19.04 7.68 4.34
CA LEU A 45 -19.82 8.58 3.48
C LEU A 45 -21.22 8.01 3.27
N LYS A 46 -21.34 6.73 2.90
CA LYS A 46 -22.65 6.09 2.70
C LYS A 46 -23.57 6.26 3.90
N ILE A 47 -23.07 5.92 5.09
CA ILE A 47 -23.81 6.04 6.33
C ILE A 47 -24.15 7.51 6.61
N LEU A 48 -23.22 8.43 6.37
CA LEU A 48 -23.44 9.85 6.61
C LEU A 48 -24.53 10.42 5.70
N GLU A 49 -24.56 10.01 4.44
CA GLU A 49 -25.57 10.39 3.46
C GLU A 49 -26.94 9.84 3.85
N GLU A 50 -27.02 8.55 4.19
CA GLU A 50 -28.24 7.90 4.67
C GLU A 50 -28.81 8.61 5.91
N GLN A 51 -27.94 8.99 6.86
CA GLN A 51 -28.36 9.69 8.08
C GLN A 51 -28.71 11.16 7.82
N SER A 52 -28.01 11.84 6.91
CA SER A 52 -28.22 13.25 6.61
C SER A 52 -29.35 13.48 5.60
N GLY A 53 -29.76 12.47 4.83
CA GLY A 53 -30.67 12.61 3.70
C GLY A 53 -30.15 13.54 2.61
N LYS A 54 -28.82 13.70 2.51
CA LYS A 54 -28.14 14.58 1.55
C LYS A 54 -27.08 13.77 0.82
N ASP A 55 -26.96 14.04 -0.47
CA ASP A 55 -25.86 13.62 -1.30
C ASP A 55 -24.61 14.44 -0.92
N ILE A 56 -23.60 13.78 -0.36
CA ILE A 56 -22.39 14.42 0.18
C ILE A 56 -21.23 14.28 -0.79
N ASP A 57 -21.16 13.17 -1.53
CA ASP A 57 -20.14 12.92 -2.53
C ASP A 57 -20.48 13.46 -3.94
N GLY A 58 -21.74 13.85 -4.17
CA GLY A 58 -22.23 14.49 -5.37
C GLY A 58 -22.60 13.54 -6.50
N ASP A 59 -22.82 12.25 -6.22
CA ASP A 59 -23.17 11.24 -7.23
C ASP A 59 -24.66 11.23 -7.63
N GLY A 60 -25.47 12.07 -6.98
CA GLY A 60 -26.90 12.21 -7.19
C GLY A 60 -27.75 11.13 -6.51
N LYS A 61 -27.14 10.27 -5.68
CA LYS A 61 -27.80 9.25 -4.86
C LYS A 61 -27.53 9.54 -3.38
N ILE A 62 -28.24 8.81 -2.54
CA ILE A 62 -28.04 8.85 -1.09
C ILE A 62 -27.68 7.42 -0.70
N GLY A 63 -26.45 7.20 -0.22
CA GLY A 63 -25.95 5.91 0.26
C GLY A 63 -24.75 5.39 -0.52
#